data_AF-A0A9W4RA75-F1
#
_entry.id   AF-A0A9W4RA75-F1
#
_cell.length_a   1.000
_cell.length_b   1.000
_cell.length_c   1.000
_cell.angle_alpha   90.00
_cell.angle_beta   90.00
_cell.angle_gamma   90.00
#
_symmetry.space_group_name_H-M   'P 1'
#
loop_
_entity.id
_entity.type
_entity.pdbx_description
1 polymer ?
#
loop_
_entity_poly.entity_id
_entity_poly.type
_entity_poly.pdbx_seq_one_letter_code
_entity_poly.pdbx_strand_id
1 'polypeptide(L)'
;MRHTPRALLPAASQEPFPGSPVVPPAQGGAFALRNVRLQYLRAAAALSVLLYHASVIVERINGNSGFLSIFGGFWGAYGVAVFFALSGYLMGELIQRDDPARFMVNRLARIYPPMLLAVAIFWVAFFAAGFLRSIDPIGLLLAPAGSRDYFLAVEWTLVYEMSYYVILALLGFAGLRRFASWLAAGWIAVILIMLAKDGLVRDDTLPLLSELPLQAINLPFLIGFLLPDLARRGWLPPGLWLVAIPTTLAGAYLIPGDPRMTAVFPAILIVAAAVRTPKPAPETRLGKVGERLGDASYMLYLCHMPLMTLFGGFAPAFMHSLALWFGGIGASIAFSLALAPADLGMHRWFKARIAAAPASRLRALALGFIAIFIGVAAYAEIDERGKRAAYAQAVEVVTSGKPVVSPTIRAEIDSVDRLPDGTLVVRGYAVDLDRPKLASHAAILRNGSVVVMERSRRMRADKAQAWSRPDLAGVRFGFVLMLPKNAACAAGAFELRVALEDGRLVVPTLAPAVSLCQ
;
A
#
# COMPACT_ATOMS: atom_id res chain seq x y z
N MET A 1 79.83 27.86 -32.04
CA MET A 1 78.75 28.84 -31.83
C MET A 1 78.28 28.70 -30.40
N ARG A 2 78.26 29.83 -29.69
CA ARG A 2 77.83 30.12 -28.30
C ARG A 2 76.45 29.52 -27.98
N HIS A 3 75.94 29.36 -26.74
CA HIS A 3 76.39 29.37 -25.35
C HIS A 3 75.22 28.72 -24.56
N THR A 4 75.49 28.25 -23.34
CA THR A 4 74.61 27.74 -22.28
C THR A 4 73.57 28.78 -21.74
N PRO A 5 72.93 28.59 -20.56
CA PRO A 5 71.56 28.11 -20.29
C PRO A 5 70.64 29.20 -19.64
N ARG A 6 69.35 28.92 -19.37
CA ARG A 6 68.48 29.77 -18.49
C ARG A 6 67.28 28.94 -18.00
N ALA A 7 67.17 28.54 -16.73
CA ALA A 7 66.93 29.30 -15.48
C ALA A 7 65.46 29.76 -15.29
N LEU A 8 64.89 29.36 -14.15
CA LEU A 8 63.58 29.66 -13.58
C LEU A 8 63.32 31.16 -13.31
N LEU A 9 62.02 31.48 -13.11
CA LEU A 9 61.38 32.62 -12.41
C LEU A 9 60.50 33.53 -13.32
N PRO A 10 59.55 34.35 -12.78
CA PRO A 10 58.17 33.97 -12.46
C PRO A 10 57.15 34.88 -13.18
N ALA A 11 55.96 34.37 -13.55
CA ALA A 11 54.92 35.23 -14.12
C ALA A 11 54.13 35.94 -13.01
N ALA A 12 54.57 37.17 -12.75
CA ALA A 12 53.85 38.36 -12.29
C ALA A 12 52.41 38.22 -11.78
N SER A 13 52.21 38.68 -10.54
CA SER A 13 50.96 39.19 -10.00
C SER A 13 50.37 40.26 -10.93
N GLN A 14 49.25 39.93 -11.60
CA GLN A 14 48.40 40.93 -12.21
C GLN A 14 47.44 41.47 -11.13
N GLU A 15 47.62 42.73 -10.77
CA GLU A 15 46.60 43.50 -10.06
C GLU A 15 45.33 43.60 -10.92
N PRO A 16 44.12 43.52 -10.34
CA PRO A 16 42.89 43.65 -11.12
C PRO A 16 42.64 45.11 -11.50
N PHE A 17 42.33 45.32 -12.78
CA PHE A 17 41.79 46.58 -13.32
C PHE A 17 40.61 47.11 -12.49
N PRO A 18 40.59 48.40 -12.10
CA PRO A 18 39.44 48.99 -11.44
C PRO A 18 38.35 49.27 -12.49
N GLY A 19 37.25 48.52 -12.47
CA GLY A 19 36.08 48.83 -13.31
C GLY A 19 35.18 47.66 -13.73
N SER A 20 35.49 46.42 -13.36
CA SER A 20 34.54 45.30 -13.59
C SER A 20 33.55 45.22 -12.41
N PRO A 21 32.23 45.15 -12.64
CA PRO A 21 31.29 44.95 -11.55
C PRO A 21 31.60 43.61 -10.88
N VAL A 22 32.06 43.68 -9.64
CA VAL A 22 32.19 42.53 -8.75
C VAL A 22 30.79 41.96 -8.59
N VAL A 23 30.48 40.91 -9.34
CA VAL A 23 29.30 40.08 -9.09
C VAL A 23 29.53 39.48 -7.70
N PRO A 24 28.75 39.85 -6.67
CA PRO A 24 28.94 39.26 -5.36
C PRO A 24 28.73 37.74 -5.49
N PRO A 25 29.53 36.92 -4.77
CA PRO A 25 29.31 35.49 -4.76
C PRO A 25 27.86 35.27 -4.35
N ALA A 26 27.11 34.51 -5.14
CA ALA A 26 25.72 34.18 -4.89
C ALA A 26 25.60 33.46 -3.53
N GLN A 27 25.49 34.25 -2.46
CA GLN A 27 25.11 33.80 -1.13
C GLN A 27 23.61 33.50 -1.21
N GLY A 28 23.30 32.22 -1.45
CA GLY A 28 21.91 31.78 -1.62
C GLY A 28 21.81 30.42 -2.29
N GLY A 29 22.58 29.45 -1.79
CA GLY A 29 22.54 28.07 -2.27
C GLY A 29 21.15 27.43 -2.12
N ALA A 30 20.40 27.45 -3.22
CA ALA A 30 19.41 26.47 -3.63
C ALA A 30 18.19 26.25 -2.71
N PHE A 31 17.24 27.19 -2.77
CA PHE A 31 15.87 26.75 -3.01
C PHE A 31 15.87 26.04 -4.37
N ALA A 32 15.99 24.71 -4.39
CA ALA A 32 15.52 23.93 -5.52
C ALA A 32 14.08 24.40 -5.79
N LEU A 33 13.86 25.12 -6.89
CA LEU A 33 12.60 25.78 -7.23
C LEU A 33 11.42 24.82 -6.98
N ARG A 34 10.72 25.04 -5.88
CA ARG A 34 9.58 24.22 -5.43
C ARG A 34 8.50 24.29 -6.51
N ASN A 35 8.16 23.16 -7.13
CA ASN A 35 7.15 23.15 -8.19
C ASN A 35 5.75 23.21 -7.57
N VAL A 36 5.28 24.43 -7.33
CA VAL A 36 3.97 24.77 -6.73
C VAL A 36 2.81 24.01 -7.36
N ARG A 37 2.86 23.77 -8.68
CA ARG A 37 1.86 23.00 -9.43
C ARG A 37 1.68 21.58 -8.89
N LEU A 38 2.79 20.92 -8.54
CA LEU A 38 2.77 19.58 -7.98
C LEU A 38 2.18 19.57 -6.57
N GLN A 39 2.35 20.66 -5.80
CA GLN A 39 1.75 20.76 -4.48
C GLN A 39 0.22 20.87 -4.53
N TYR A 40 -0.33 21.62 -5.49
CA TYR A 40 -1.77 21.66 -5.70
C TYR A 40 -2.34 20.30 -6.11
N LEU A 41 -1.67 19.58 -7.02
CA LEU A 41 -2.11 18.24 -7.38
C LEU A 41 -2.03 17.26 -6.20
N ARG A 42 -0.97 17.34 -5.39
CA ARG A 42 -0.85 16.52 -4.17
C ARG A 42 -1.96 16.83 -3.17
N ALA A 43 -2.30 18.10 -2.98
CA ALA A 43 -3.41 18.51 -2.13
C ALA A 43 -4.74 17.95 -2.65
N ALA A 44 -5.02 18.11 -3.94
CA ALA A 44 -6.24 17.60 -4.57
C ALA A 44 -6.34 16.08 -4.49
N ALA A 45 -5.23 15.36 -4.74
CA ALA A 45 -5.15 13.91 -4.61
C ALA A 45 -5.41 13.43 -3.19
N ALA A 46 -4.79 14.06 -2.18
CA ALA A 46 -5.01 13.73 -0.77
C ALA A 46 -6.46 13.96 -0.35
N LEU A 47 -7.05 15.07 -0.77
CA LEU A 47 -8.45 15.39 -0.49
C LEU A 47 -9.41 14.40 -1.17
N SER A 48 -9.13 14.01 -2.42
CA SER A 48 -9.94 13.01 -3.14
C SER A 48 -10.00 11.67 -2.39
N VAL A 49 -8.85 11.19 -1.90
CA VAL A 49 -8.75 9.98 -1.07
C VAL A 49 -9.49 10.15 0.27
N LEU A 50 -9.29 11.30 0.93
CA LEU A 50 -9.95 11.61 2.20
C LEU A 50 -11.48 11.64 2.07
N LEU A 51 -12.01 12.27 1.03
CA LEU A 51 -13.45 12.36 0.78
C LEU A 51 -14.07 10.97 0.59
N TYR A 52 -13.41 10.10 -0.18
CA TYR A 52 -13.83 8.71 -0.35
C TYR A 52 -13.84 7.95 0.98
N HIS A 53 -12.74 7.97 1.72
CA HIS A 53 -12.66 7.22 2.98
C HIS A 53 -13.58 7.80 4.07
N ALA A 54 -13.81 9.11 4.08
CA ALA A 54 -14.79 9.71 4.96
C ALA A 54 -16.20 9.19 4.69
N SER A 55 -16.57 9.05 3.42
CA SER A 55 -17.84 8.47 3.01
C SER A 55 -17.96 7.00 3.41
N VAL A 56 -16.91 6.20 3.23
CA VAL A 56 -16.87 4.78 3.66
C VAL A 56 -17.04 4.66 5.17
N ILE A 57 -16.41 5.52 5.97
CA ILE A 57 -16.51 5.47 7.43
C ILE A 57 -17.92 5.84 7.90
N VAL A 58 -18.56 6.85 7.31
CA VAL A 58 -19.95 7.19 7.61
C VAL A 58 -20.88 6.01 7.33
N GLU A 59 -20.76 5.39 6.15
CA GLU A 59 -21.56 4.22 5.79
C GLU A 59 -21.33 3.06 6.77
N ARG A 60 -20.08 2.81 7.19
CA ARG A 60 -19.77 1.76 8.17
C ARG A 60 -20.37 2.01 9.55
N ILE A 61 -20.44 3.27 9.98
CA ILE A 61 -20.92 3.63 11.33
C ILE A 61 -22.45 3.58 11.40
N ASN A 62 -23.15 4.15 10.42
CA ASN A 62 -24.60 4.35 10.52
C ASN A 62 -25.40 3.83 9.31
N GLY A 63 -24.76 3.16 8.34
CA GLY A 63 -25.41 2.57 7.18
C GLY A 63 -25.79 3.56 6.08
N ASN A 64 -25.48 4.86 6.23
CA ASN A 64 -25.85 5.87 5.23
C ASN A 64 -24.81 5.96 4.10
N SER A 65 -25.19 5.52 2.90
CA SER A 65 -24.35 5.52 1.70
C SER A 65 -24.43 6.81 0.87
N GLY A 66 -25.13 7.85 1.34
CA GLY A 66 -25.40 9.07 0.58
C GLY A 66 -24.14 9.85 0.17
N PHE A 67 -23.10 9.88 1.00
CA PHE A 67 -21.82 10.47 0.59
C PHE A 67 -21.00 9.53 -0.29
N LEU A 68 -21.15 8.21 -0.13
CA LEU A 68 -20.38 7.22 -0.89
C LEU A 68 -20.87 7.12 -2.33
N SER A 69 -22.15 7.41 -2.60
CA SER A 69 -22.68 7.50 -3.96
C SER A 69 -22.09 8.68 -4.75
N ILE A 70 -21.67 9.75 -4.06
CA ILE A 70 -21.02 10.93 -4.66
C ILE A 70 -19.50 10.73 -4.71
N PHE A 71 -18.91 10.44 -3.55
CA PHE A 71 -17.48 10.22 -3.38
C PHE A 71 -17.17 8.72 -3.34
N GLY A 72 -17.53 8.01 -4.41
CA GLY A 72 -17.33 6.57 -4.54
C GLY A 72 -15.88 6.15 -4.79
N GLY A 73 -15.66 4.85 -5.02
CA GLY A 73 -14.33 4.24 -5.18
C GLY A 73 -13.44 4.89 -6.24
N PHE A 74 -14.03 5.54 -7.25
CA PHE A 74 -13.30 6.29 -8.27
C PHE A 74 -12.43 7.40 -7.66
N TRP A 75 -12.95 8.15 -6.68
CA TRP A 75 -12.21 9.28 -6.10
C TRP A 75 -11.03 8.82 -5.24
N GLY A 76 -11.18 7.68 -4.54
CA GLY A 76 -10.06 7.03 -3.86
C GLY A 76 -9.00 6.57 -4.86
N ALA A 77 -9.40 5.83 -5.88
CA ALA A 77 -8.50 5.34 -6.92
C ALA A 77 -7.80 6.46 -7.69
N TYR A 78 -8.53 7.52 -8.06
CA TYR A 78 -8.02 8.68 -8.77
C TYR A 78 -6.95 9.41 -7.97
N GLY A 79 -7.18 9.67 -6.68
CA GLY A 79 -6.17 10.30 -5.84
C GLY A 79 -4.89 9.46 -5.73
N VAL A 80 -5.02 8.14 -5.55
CA VAL A 80 -3.86 7.21 -5.54
C VAL A 80 -3.13 7.22 -6.89
N ALA A 81 -3.85 7.14 -8.00
CA ALA A 81 -3.28 7.18 -9.35
C ALA A 81 -2.55 8.50 -9.64
N VAL A 82 -3.07 9.63 -9.16
CA VAL A 82 -2.39 10.94 -9.26
C VAL A 82 -1.10 10.93 -8.45
N PHE A 83 -1.10 10.40 -7.22
CA PHE A 83 0.14 10.26 -6.44
C PHE A 83 1.18 9.38 -7.15
N PHE A 84 0.77 8.27 -7.74
CA PHE A 84 1.65 7.38 -8.49
C PHE A 84 2.22 8.06 -9.74
N ALA A 85 1.39 8.76 -10.52
CA ALA A 85 1.86 9.51 -11.68
C ALA A 85 2.81 10.66 -11.31
N LEU A 86 2.56 11.35 -10.20
CA LEU A 86 3.47 12.37 -9.66
C LEU A 86 4.80 11.77 -9.18
N SER A 87 4.76 10.62 -8.51
CA SER A 87 5.95 9.90 -8.07
C SER A 87 6.77 9.44 -9.28
N GLY A 88 6.12 8.85 -10.28
CA GLY A 88 6.69 8.55 -11.60
C GLY A 88 7.41 9.74 -12.21
N TYR A 89 6.70 10.86 -12.40
CA TYR A 89 7.25 12.08 -12.97
C TYR A 89 8.51 12.54 -12.22
N LEU A 90 8.46 12.59 -10.88
CA LEU A 90 9.60 13.00 -10.07
C LEU A 90 10.78 12.03 -10.21
N MET A 91 10.53 10.72 -10.25
CA MET A 91 11.59 9.72 -10.42
C MET A 91 12.23 9.79 -11.81
N GLY A 92 11.46 10.08 -12.86
CA GLY A 92 11.97 10.30 -14.21
C GLY A 92 12.94 11.48 -14.30
N GLU A 93 12.74 12.51 -13.47
CA GLU A 93 13.69 13.62 -13.35
C GLU A 93 14.92 13.27 -12.49
N LEU A 94 14.73 12.51 -11.40
CA LEU A 94 15.79 12.24 -10.42
C LEU A 94 16.77 11.15 -10.88
N ILE A 95 16.30 10.11 -11.58
CA ILE A 95 17.14 8.97 -11.98
C ILE A 95 18.34 9.35 -12.85
N GLN A 96 18.20 10.43 -13.63
CA GLN A 96 19.28 10.92 -14.49
C GLN A 96 20.29 11.78 -13.72
N ARG A 97 19.92 12.29 -12.55
CA ARG A 97 20.69 13.29 -11.80
C ARG A 97 21.44 12.71 -10.61
N ASP A 98 20.80 11.81 -9.88
CA ASP A 98 21.32 11.33 -8.59
C ASP A 98 22.17 10.04 -8.75
N ASP A 99 23.20 9.92 -7.91
CA ASP A 99 23.90 8.65 -7.70
C ASP A 99 22.92 7.58 -7.14
N PRO A 100 22.97 6.31 -7.58
CA PRO A 100 21.99 5.29 -7.18
C PRO A 100 21.90 5.05 -5.67
N ALA A 101 23.04 5.08 -4.95
CA ALA A 101 23.04 4.88 -3.51
C ALA A 101 22.40 6.08 -2.79
N ARG A 102 22.79 7.29 -3.20
CA ARG A 102 22.20 8.53 -2.67
C ARG A 102 20.70 8.63 -2.98
N PHE A 103 20.28 8.24 -4.18
CA PHE A 103 18.89 8.15 -4.59
C PHE A 103 18.11 7.26 -3.61
N MET A 104 18.54 6.01 -3.43
CA MET A 104 17.85 5.03 -2.57
C MET A 104 17.73 5.54 -1.13
N VAL A 105 18.84 6.01 -0.53
CA VAL A 105 18.83 6.48 0.86
C VAL A 105 17.96 7.74 1.02
N ASN A 106 17.94 8.64 0.04
CA ASN A 106 17.02 9.80 0.05
C ASN A 106 15.55 9.36 0.01
N ARG A 107 15.22 8.28 -0.70
CA ARG A 107 13.86 7.72 -0.74
C ARG A 107 13.48 7.08 0.59
N LEU A 108 14.38 6.30 1.19
CA LEU A 108 14.18 5.73 2.52
C LEU A 108 13.90 6.82 3.56
N ALA A 109 14.71 7.87 3.57
CA ALA A 109 14.54 9.01 4.47
C ALA A 109 13.27 9.84 4.20
N ARG A 110 12.67 9.73 3.01
CA ARG A 110 11.40 10.39 2.71
C ARG A 110 10.19 9.59 3.19
N ILE A 111 10.24 8.25 3.13
CA ILE A 111 9.10 7.39 3.46
C ILE A 111 9.13 6.94 4.92
N TYR A 112 10.23 6.33 5.37
CA TYR A 112 10.24 5.62 6.65
C TYR A 112 10.07 6.52 7.87
N PRO A 113 10.83 7.63 8.05
CA PRO A 113 10.72 8.43 9.25
C PRO A 113 9.29 8.95 9.54
N PRO A 114 8.62 9.65 8.61
CA PRO A 114 7.23 10.07 8.79
C PRO A 114 6.24 8.91 8.96
N MET A 115 6.41 7.79 8.25
CA MET A 115 5.56 6.60 8.42
C MET A 115 5.69 6.02 9.83
N LEU A 116 6.91 5.83 10.32
CA LEU A 116 7.18 5.31 11.66
C LEU A 116 6.68 6.26 12.75
N LEU A 117 6.76 7.58 12.53
CA LEU A 117 6.15 8.56 13.41
C LEU A 117 4.64 8.39 13.48
N ALA A 118 3.95 8.25 12.34
CA ALA A 118 2.52 8.02 12.30
C ALA A 118 2.14 6.69 12.98
N VAL A 119 2.85 5.59 12.70
CA VAL A 119 2.66 4.30 13.37
C VAL A 119 2.82 4.45 14.88
N ALA A 120 3.87 5.12 15.37
CA ALA A 120 4.08 5.31 16.80
C ALA A 120 2.94 6.10 17.46
N ILE A 121 2.50 7.21 16.83
CA ILE A 121 1.41 8.03 17.36
C ILE A 121 0.11 7.21 17.44
N PHE A 122 -0.26 6.52 16.36
CA PHE A 122 -1.50 5.75 16.33
C PHE A 122 -1.44 4.47 17.15
N TRP A 123 -0.27 3.87 17.33
CA TRP A 123 -0.08 2.77 18.27
C TRP A 123 -0.37 3.19 19.70
N VAL A 124 0.16 4.35 20.15
CA VAL A 124 -0.19 4.91 21.46
C VAL A 124 -1.67 5.28 21.54
N ALA A 125 -2.23 5.89 20.49
CA ALA A 125 -3.63 6.31 20.48
C ALA A 125 -4.62 5.12 20.54
N PHE A 126 -4.37 4.06 19.76
CA PHE A 126 -5.17 2.83 19.82
C PHE A 126 -5.03 2.13 21.16
N PHE A 127 -3.80 2.05 21.71
CA PHE A 127 -3.57 1.51 23.05
C PHE A 127 -4.35 2.28 24.12
N ALA A 128 -4.28 3.62 24.12
CA ALA A 128 -5.02 4.47 25.04
C ALA A 128 -6.55 4.35 24.88
N ALA A 129 -7.02 4.04 23.67
CA ALA A 129 -8.42 3.79 23.36
C ALA A 129 -8.89 2.35 23.71
N GLY A 130 -8.02 1.49 24.24
CA GLY A 130 -8.34 0.11 24.59
C GLY A 130 -8.32 -0.88 23.41
N PHE A 131 -7.80 -0.46 22.25
CA PHE A 131 -7.65 -1.30 21.06
C PHE A 131 -6.19 -1.75 20.89
N LEU A 132 -5.91 -3.02 21.18
CA LEU A 132 -4.58 -3.60 20.94
C LEU A 132 -4.45 -4.02 19.46
N ARG A 133 -3.74 -3.21 18.68
CA ARG A 133 -3.38 -3.55 17.29
C ARG A 133 -1.92 -3.98 17.22
N SER A 134 -1.66 -5.18 16.68
CA SER A 134 -0.31 -5.68 16.45
C SER A 134 0.37 -4.97 15.28
N ILE A 135 1.68 -4.82 15.36
CA ILE A 135 2.51 -4.32 14.26
C ILE A 135 3.13 -5.52 13.55
N ASP A 136 2.93 -5.64 12.24
CA ASP A 136 3.63 -6.62 11.40
C ASP A 136 4.97 -6.02 10.92
N PRO A 137 6.14 -6.55 11.38
CA PRO A 137 7.44 -6.05 10.93
C PRO A 137 7.68 -6.21 9.43
N ILE A 138 7.08 -7.22 8.79
CA ILE A 138 7.18 -7.40 7.33
C ILE A 138 6.36 -6.34 6.62
N GLY A 139 5.17 -6.02 7.14
CA GLY A 139 4.35 -4.91 6.65
C GLY A 139 5.08 -3.57 6.72
N LEU A 140 5.84 -3.32 7.79
CA LEU A 140 6.65 -2.09 7.93
C LEU A 140 7.81 -1.99 6.93
N LEU A 141 8.30 -3.11 6.39
CA LEU A 141 9.37 -3.12 5.37
C LEU A 141 8.85 -2.69 3.98
N LEU A 142 7.53 -2.68 3.78
CA LEU A 142 6.90 -2.32 2.49
C LEU A 142 7.37 -3.20 1.32
N ALA A 143 7.80 -4.43 1.61
CA ALA A 143 8.16 -5.41 0.58
C ALA A 143 6.89 -6.07 0.02
N PRO A 144 6.87 -6.47 -1.27
CA PRO A 144 5.75 -7.19 -1.87
C PRO A 144 5.67 -8.60 -1.33
N ALA A 145 5.04 -8.73 -0.16
CA ALA A 145 5.05 -9.94 0.68
C ALA A 145 3.66 -10.57 0.82
N GLY A 146 2.76 -10.29 -0.13
CA GLY A 146 1.39 -10.81 -0.15
C GLY A 146 0.49 -10.16 0.89
N SER A 147 -0.51 -10.91 1.37
CA SER A 147 -1.47 -10.41 2.34
C SER A 147 -0.79 -10.11 3.69
N ARG A 148 -0.84 -8.85 4.12
CA ARG A 148 -0.22 -8.32 5.35
C ARG A 148 -1.20 -7.40 6.07
N ASP A 149 -1.10 -7.35 7.39
CA ASP A 149 -1.85 -6.36 8.19
C ASP A 149 -1.06 -5.05 8.22
N TYR A 150 -1.49 -4.11 7.39
CA TYR A 150 -0.94 -2.75 7.38
C TYR A 150 -1.58 -1.91 8.48
N PHE A 151 -0.74 -1.40 9.37
CA PHE A 151 -1.14 -0.78 10.62
C PHE A 151 -2.00 0.48 10.44
N LEU A 152 -1.63 1.34 9.48
CA LEU A 152 -2.33 2.57 9.09
C LEU A 152 -3.38 2.32 7.99
N ALA A 153 -3.57 1.07 7.54
CA ALA A 153 -4.45 0.62 6.46
C ALA A 153 -4.19 1.19 5.05
N VAL A 154 -3.20 2.06 4.87
CA VAL A 154 -2.90 2.77 3.61
C VAL A 154 -1.54 2.40 3.04
N GLU A 155 -0.68 1.75 3.82
CA GLU A 155 0.70 1.43 3.47
C GLU A 155 0.83 0.52 2.24
N TRP A 156 -0.23 -0.18 1.85
CA TRP A 156 -0.26 -1.02 0.65
C TRP A 156 0.16 -0.26 -0.62
N THR A 157 -0.13 1.04 -0.75
CA THR A 157 0.35 1.82 -1.92
C THR A 157 1.85 2.09 -1.86
N LEU A 158 2.41 2.22 -0.65
CA LEU A 158 3.83 2.47 -0.44
C LEU A 158 4.67 1.23 -0.79
N VAL A 159 4.08 0.04 -0.81
CA VAL A 159 4.72 -1.19 -1.33
C VAL A 159 5.09 -1.02 -2.80
N TYR A 160 4.16 -0.49 -3.61
CA TYR A 160 4.40 -0.21 -5.02
C TYR A 160 5.48 0.86 -5.20
N GLU A 161 5.38 1.95 -4.43
CA GLU A 161 6.35 3.04 -4.50
C GLU A 161 7.76 2.60 -4.07
N MET A 162 7.89 1.84 -2.98
CA MET A 162 9.17 1.32 -2.50
C MET A 162 9.77 0.30 -3.48
N SER A 163 8.94 -0.60 -4.01
CA SER A 163 9.37 -1.57 -5.04
C SER A 163 9.90 -0.85 -6.27
N TYR A 164 9.22 0.22 -6.70
CA TYR A 164 9.67 1.03 -7.82
C TYR A 164 11.02 1.71 -7.52
N TYR A 165 11.20 2.26 -6.32
CA TYR A 165 12.49 2.85 -5.91
C TYR A 165 13.62 1.83 -5.90
N VAL A 166 13.37 0.61 -5.41
CA VAL A 166 14.34 -0.49 -5.44
C VAL A 166 14.70 -0.87 -6.88
N ILE A 167 13.70 -1.01 -7.77
CA ILE A 167 13.93 -1.31 -9.20
C ILE A 167 14.80 -0.23 -9.85
N LEU A 168 14.50 1.05 -9.63
CA LEU A 168 15.29 2.14 -10.20
C LEU A 168 16.71 2.20 -9.64
N ALA A 169 16.88 1.97 -8.33
CA ALA A 169 18.19 1.91 -7.69
C ALA A 169 19.03 0.77 -8.29
N LEU A 170 18.45 -0.41 -8.47
CA LEU A 170 19.10 -1.55 -9.13
C LEU A 170 19.50 -1.23 -10.57
N LEU A 171 18.61 -0.61 -11.36
CA LEU A 171 18.92 -0.13 -12.72
C LEU A 171 20.10 0.85 -12.72
N GLY A 172 20.13 1.75 -11.72
CA GLY A 172 21.22 2.69 -11.49
C GLY A 172 22.54 1.98 -11.19
N PHE A 173 22.56 1.06 -10.23
CA PHE A 173 23.75 0.28 -9.88
C PHE A 173 24.25 -0.61 -11.02
N ALA A 174 23.36 -1.13 -11.86
CA ALA A 174 23.69 -1.91 -13.05
C ALA A 174 24.20 -1.05 -14.22
N GLY A 175 24.22 0.28 -14.11
CA GLY A 175 24.61 1.19 -15.20
C GLY A 175 23.60 1.24 -16.35
N LEU A 176 22.36 0.77 -16.14
CA LEU A 176 21.31 0.66 -17.15
C LEU A 176 20.35 1.86 -17.17
N ARG A 177 20.63 2.92 -16.40
CA ARG A 177 19.79 4.14 -16.29
C ARG A 177 19.44 4.80 -17.64
N ARG A 178 20.31 4.69 -18.65
CA ARG A 178 20.08 5.23 -20.00
C ARG A 178 18.95 4.51 -20.75
N PHE A 179 18.64 3.27 -20.36
CA PHE A 179 17.56 2.47 -20.93
C PHE A 179 16.29 2.54 -20.10
N ALA A 180 16.25 3.31 -19.01
CA ALA A 180 15.13 3.34 -18.08
C ALA A 180 13.80 3.70 -18.77
N SER A 181 13.79 4.70 -19.67
CA SER A 181 12.59 5.09 -20.42
C SER A 181 12.12 3.98 -21.38
N TRP A 182 13.05 3.27 -22.02
CA TRP A 182 12.73 2.12 -22.88
C TRP A 182 12.18 0.93 -22.09
N LEU A 183 12.78 0.65 -20.93
CA LEU A 183 12.31 -0.40 -20.03
C LEU A 183 10.92 -0.08 -19.47
N ALA A 184 10.66 1.17 -19.09
CA ALA A 184 9.33 1.62 -18.67
C ALA A 184 8.30 1.49 -19.81
N ALA A 185 8.65 1.88 -21.04
CA ALA A 185 7.78 1.72 -22.20
C ALA A 185 7.49 0.24 -22.52
N GLY A 186 8.52 -0.61 -22.47
CA GLY A 186 8.37 -2.07 -22.63
C GLY A 186 7.49 -2.68 -21.55
N TRP A 187 7.65 -2.24 -20.29
CA TRP A 187 6.82 -2.67 -19.18
C TRP A 187 5.35 -2.26 -19.36
N ILE A 188 5.08 -1.01 -19.78
CA ILE A 188 3.73 -0.57 -20.15
C ILE A 188 3.15 -1.47 -21.24
N ALA A 189 3.92 -1.75 -22.30
CA ALA A 189 3.46 -2.61 -23.39
C ALA A 189 3.09 -4.02 -22.89
N VAL A 190 3.88 -4.61 -21.99
CA VAL A 190 3.56 -5.91 -21.38
C VAL A 190 2.23 -5.85 -20.61
N ILE A 191 2.02 -4.84 -19.77
CA ILE A 191 0.76 -4.69 -19.02
C ILE A 191 -0.42 -4.54 -19.97
N LEU A 192 -0.31 -3.72 -21.02
CA LEU A 192 -1.37 -3.52 -21.99
C LEU A 192 -1.68 -4.79 -22.81
N ILE A 193 -0.66 -5.56 -23.18
CA ILE A 193 -0.84 -6.84 -23.89
C ILE A 193 -1.56 -7.85 -22.99
N MET A 194 -1.19 -7.94 -21.71
CA MET A 194 -1.87 -8.84 -20.75
C MET A 194 -3.32 -8.41 -20.52
N LEU A 195 -3.57 -7.10 -20.38
CA LEU A 195 -4.92 -6.56 -20.23
C LEU A 195 -5.79 -6.87 -21.46
N ALA A 196 -5.23 -6.76 -22.67
CA ALA A 196 -5.95 -7.06 -23.90
C ALA A 196 -6.24 -8.56 -24.12
N LYS A 197 -5.36 -9.45 -23.64
CA LYS A 197 -5.49 -10.91 -23.83
C LYS A 197 -6.43 -11.57 -22.84
N ASP A 198 -6.21 -11.32 -21.56
CA ASP A 198 -6.85 -12.11 -20.52
C ASP A 198 -8.09 -11.40 -19.94
N GLY A 199 -8.33 -10.14 -20.33
CA GLY A 199 -9.31 -9.25 -19.68
C GLY A 199 -9.05 -9.06 -18.18
N LEU A 200 -7.93 -9.62 -17.70
CA LEU A 200 -7.67 -9.84 -16.30
C LEU A 200 -7.01 -8.59 -15.75
N VAL A 201 -7.81 -7.79 -15.08
CA VAL A 201 -7.30 -6.75 -14.20
C VAL A 201 -6.70 -7.47 -12.98
N ARG A 202 -5.39 -7.75 -13.01
CA ARG A 202 -4.68 -8.02 -11.76
C ARG A 202 -4.55 -6.68 -11.04
N ASP A 203 -5.44 -6.48 -10.08
CA ASP A 203 -5.44 -5.34 -9.14
C ASP A 203 -5.56 -5.87 -7.71
N ASP A 204 -4.66 -6.81 -7.43
CA ASP A 204 -4.38 -7.28 -6.09
C ASP A 204 -3.63 -6.16 -5.39
N THR A 205 -4.29 -5.48 -4.45
CA THR A 205 -3.67 -4.43 -3.63
C THR A 205 -2.46 -4.94 -2.82
N LEU A 206 -2.32 -6.26 -2.69
CA LEU A 206 -1.34 -6.98 -1.86
C LEU A 206 -0.54 -8.00 -2.70
N PRO A 207 0.23 -7.56 -3.71
CA PRO A 207 0.89 -8.47 -4.63
C PRO A 207 2.07 -9.19 -3.98
N LEU A 208 2.36 -10.39 -4.46
CA LEU A 208 3.67 -11.03 -4.29
C LEU A 208 4.71 -10.41 -5.24
N LEU A 209 5.99 -10.72 -5.02
CA LEU A 209 7.10 -10.18 -5.78
C LEU A 209 6.95 -10.43 -7.30
N SER A 210 6.55 -11.64 -7.69
CA SER A 210 6.33 -12.01 -9.09
C SER A 210 5.05 -11.45 -9.70
N GLU A 211 4.08 -11.10 -8.85
CA GLU A 211 2.77 -10.58 -9.26
C GLU A 211 2.81 -9.06 -9.47
N LEU A 212 3.66 -8.38 -8.70
CA LEU A 212 3.76 -6.92 -8.67
C LEU A 212 3.98 -6.31 -10.06
N PRO A 213 4.87 -6.81 -10.95
CA PRO A 213 5.09 -6.20 -12.26
C PRO A 213 3.84 -6.20 -13.17
N LEU A 214 2.91 -7.12 -12.95
CA LEU A 214 1.74 -7.27 -13.83
C LEU A 214 0.52 -6.48 -13.35
N GLN A 215 0.63 -5.79 -12.20
CA GLN A 215 -0.48 -5.02 -11.64
C GLN A 215 -0.74 -3.76 -12.47
N ALA A 216 -1.99 -3.56 -12.88
CA ALA A 216 -2.38 -2.41 -13.70
C ALA A 216 -2.19 -1.06 -12.97
N ILE A 217 -2.16 -1.09 -11.64
CA ILE A 217 -1.88 0.08 -10.80
C ILE A 217 -0.47 0.65 -11.01
N ASN A 218 0.45 -0.08 -11.65
CA ASN A 218 1.76 0.47 -12.04
C ASN A 218 1.68 1.46 -13.22
N LEU A 219 0.60 1.45 -14.02
CA LEU A 219 0.49 2.27 -15.23
C LEU A 219 0.63 3.77 -14.97
N PRO A 220 -0.05 4.38 -13.97
CA PRO A 220 0.18 5.78 -13.61
C PRO A 220 1.66 6.05 -13.29
N PHE A 221 2.33 5.15 -12.56
CA PHE A 221 3.74 5.30 -12.20
C PHE A 221 4.63 5.32 -13.45
N LEU A 222 4.47 4.31 -14.32
CA LEU A 222 5.29 4.14 -15.51
C LEU A 222 5.07 5.25 -16.53
N ILE A 223 3.81 5.63 -16.77
CA ILE A 223 3.50 6.71 -17.72
C ILE A 223 3.94 8.06 -17.14
N GLY A 224 3.72 8.28 -15.83
CA GLY A 224 4.26 9.41 -15.09
C GLY A 224 5.77 9.55 -15.26
N PHE A 225 6.51 8.46 -15.16
CA PHE A 225 7.97 8.42 -15.37
C PHE A 225 8.41 8.87 -16.76
N LEU A 226 7.59 8.66 -17.79
CA LEU A 226 7.88 9.09 -19.16
C LEU A 226 7.49 10.55 -19.43
N LEU A 227 6.65 11.17 -18.59
CA LEU A 227 6.17 12.54 -18.79
C LEU A 227 7.29 13.60 -18.90
N PRO A 228 8.40 13.58 -18.12
CA PRO A 228 9.49 14.53 -18.29
C PRO A 228 10.11 14.47 -19.69
N ASP A 229 10.30 13.26 -20.24
CA ASP A 229 10.82 13.07 -21.60
C ASP A 229 9.84 13.58 -22.66
N LEU A 230 8.56 13.26 -22.49
CA LEU A 230 7.48 13.73 -23.37
C LEU A 230 7.37 15.26 -23.37
N ALA A 231 7.49 15.88 -22.19
CA ALA A 231 7.48 17.33 -22.02
C ALA A 231 8.69 17.98 -22.71
N ARG A 232 9.90 17.42 -22.53
CA ARG A 232 11.14 17.92 -23.17
C ARG A 232 11.08 17.84 -24.70
N ARG A 233 10.43 16.80 -25.24
CA ARG A 233 10.22 16.62 -26.69
C ARG A 233 9.10 17.48 -27.26
N GLY A 234 8.35 18.20 -26.43
CA GLY A 234 7.21 19.03 -26.85
C GLY A 234 5.97 18.22 -27.25
N TRP A 235 5.89 16.93 -26.89
CA TRP A 235 4.78 16.04 -27.25
C TRP A 235 3.53 16.23 -26.37
N LEU A 236 3.62 17.04 -25.31
CA LEU A 236 2.47 17.42 -24.48
C LEU A 236 1.80 18.66 -25.06
N PRO A 237 0.56 18.55 -25.60
CA PRO A 237 -0.12 19.66 -26.24
C PRO A 237 -0.48 20.76 -25.21
N PRO A 238 -0.47 22.04 -25.62
CA PRO A 238 -1.01 23.12 -24.78
C PRO A 238 -2.51 22.89 -24.58
N GLY A 239 -3.05 23.36 -23.46
CA GLY A 239 -4.49 23.25 -23.18
C GLY A 239 -4.97 21.87 -22.72
N LEU A 240 -4.08 20.91 -22.42
CA LEU A 240 -4.46 19.57 -21.95
C LEU A 240 -5.40 19.58 -20.73
N TRP A 241 -5.38 20.64 -19.93
CA TRP A 241 -6.30 20.87 -18.82
C TRP A 241 -7.77 20.92 -19.25
N LEU A 242 -8.07 21.38 -20.48
CA LEU A 242 -9.42 21.42 -21.06
C LEU A 242 -10.02 20.02 -21.22
N VAL A 243 -9.19 19.00 -21.37
CA VAL A 243 -9.62 17.60 -21.46
C VAL A 243 -9.48 16.90 -20.11
N ALA A 244 -8.39 17.18 -19.38
CA ALA A 244 -8.11 16.53 -18.10
C ALA A 244 -9.18 16.82 -17.02
N ILE A 245 -9.68 18.06 -16.93
CA ILE A 245 -10.68 18.42 -15.92
C ILE A 245 -12.03 17.74 -16.22
N PRO A 246 -12.63 17.85 -17.42
CA PRO A 246 -13.87 17.16 -17.73
C PRO A 246 -13.76 15.64 -17.60
N THR A 247 -12.66 15.03 -18.08
CA THR A 247 -12.46 13.58 -17.95
C THR A 247 -12.37 13.13 -16.49
N THR A 248 -11.77 13.94 -15.61
CA THR A 248 -11.77 13.66 -14.17
C THR A 248 -13.17 13.75 -13.57
N LEU A 249 -13.90 14.84 -13.84
CA LEU A 249 -15.23 15.07 -13.26
C LEU A 249 -16.26 14.07 -13.79
N ALA A 250 -16.21 13.76 -15.09
CA ALA A 250 -17.09 12.80 -15.74
C ALA A 250 -16.70 11.35 -15.47
N GLY A 251 -15.41 11.07 -15.25
CA GLY A 251 -14.88 9.72 -15.07
C GLY A 251 -15.55 8.97 -13.92
N ALA A 252 -15.89 9.68 -12.85
CA ALA A 252 -16.58 9.12 -11.69
C ALA A 252 -18.01 8.62 -11.98
N TYR A 253 -18.67 9.16 -13.01
CA TYR A 253 -20.11 8.98 -13.22
C TYR A 253 -20.48 8.41 -14.60
N LEU A 254 -19.60 8.55 -15.59
CA LEU A 254 -19.89 8.19 -16.98
C LEU A 254 -19.09 6.98 -17.49
N ILE A 255 -17.98 6.62 -16.83
CA ILE A 255 -17.12 5.51 -17.28
C ILE A 255 -17.47 4.25 -16.48
N PRO A 256 -18.18 3.27 -17.07
CA PRO A 256 -18.45 2.00 -16.40
C PRO A 256 -17.15 1.17 -16.28
N GLY A 257 -17.03 0.40 -15.20
CA GLY A 257 -15.91 -0.52 -15.00
C GLY A 257 -15.32 -0.45 -13.59
N ASP A 258 -14.20 -1.15 -13.37
CA ASP A 258 -13.46 -1.06 -12.11
C ASP A 258 -12.97 0.38 -11.90
N PRO A 259 -13.37 1.05 -10.79
CA PRO A 259 -12.96 2.42 -10.50
C PRO A 259 -11.45 2.65 -10.52
N ARG A 260 -10.65 1.61 -10.23
CA ARG A 260 -9.18 1.70 -10.26
C ARG A 260 -8.64 1.81 -11.67
N MET A 261 -9.24 1.09 -12.62
CA MET A 261 -8.87 1.18 -14.02
C MET A 261 -9.35 2.48 -14.67
N THR A 262 -10.60 2.87 -14.40
CA THR A 262 -11.19 4.08 -14.98
C THR A 262 -10.51 5.36 -14.48
N ALA A 263 -9.92 5.33 -13.29
CA ALA A 263 -9.17 6.44 -12.71
C ALA A 263 -7.75 6.65 -13.29
N VAL A 264 -7.12 5.61 -13.89
CA VAL A 264 -5.73 5.68 -14.41
C VAL A 264 -5.58 6.80 -15.44
N PHE A 265 -6.47 6.82 -16.43
CA PHE A 265 -6.35 7.76 -17.55
C PHE A 265 -6.58 9.22 -17.15
N PRO A 266 -7.66 9.60 -16.41
CA PRO A 266 -7.82 10.94 -15.89
C PRO A 266 -6.65 11.41 -15.01
N ALA A 267 -6.12 10.52 -14.17
CA ALA A 267 -4.98 10.84 -13.30
C ALA A 267 -3.70 11.16 -14.08
N ILE A 268 -3.39 10.39 -15.13
CA ILE A 268 -2.24 10.68 -16.00
C ILE A 268 -2.45 12.00 -16.74
N LEU A 269 -3.66 12.23 -17.28
CA LEU A 269 -3.98 13.46 -18.01
C LEU A 269 -3.84 14.70 -17.14
N ILE A 270 -4.32 14.68 -15.89
CA ILE A 270 -4.22 15.86 -15.02
C ILE A 270 -2.77 16.16 -14.64
N VAL A 271 -1.95 15.14 -14.43
CA VAL A 271 -0.52 15.31 -14.14
C VAL A 271 0.20 15.84 -15.38
N ALA A 272 -0.04 15.27 -16.55
CA ALA A 272 0.50 15.76 -17.82
C ALA A 272 0.11 17.22 -18.09
N ALA A 273 -1.15 17.59 -17.76
CA ALA A 273 -1.64 18.96 -17.91
C ALA A 273 -0.90 19.91 -16.96
N ALA A 274 -0.71 19.52 -15.69
CA ALA A 274 0.01 20.33 -14.71
C ALA A 274 1.49 20.50 -15.02
N VAL A 275 2.13 19.52 -15.69
CA VAL A 275 3.51 19.67 -16.17
C VAL A 275 3.60 20.77 -17.23
N ARG A 276 2.56 20.93 -18.07
CA ARG A 276 2.54 21.85 -19.21
C ARG A 276 1.99 23.25 -18.90
N THR A 277 1.19 23.41 -17.84
CA THR A 277 0.61 24.72 -17.49
C THR A 277 1.68 25.70 -16.98
N PRO A 278 1.64 26.98 -17.37
CA PRO A 278 2.53 28.01 -16.82
C PRO A 278 2.48 28.03 -15.28
N LYS A 279 3.57 28.42 -14.63
CA LYS A 279 3.62 28.54 -13.16
C LYS A 279 2.50 29.50 -12.70
N PRO A 280 1.52 29.05 -11.90
CA PRO A 280 0.59 29.97 -11.28
C PRO A 280 1.36 30.86 -10.30
N ALA A 281 1.00 32.15 -10.23
CA ALA A 281 1.58 33.06 -9.26
C ALA A 281 1.13 32.63 -7.85
N PRO A 282 2.05 32.31 -6.91
CA PRO A 282 1.71 31.89 -5.54
C PRO A 282 1.21 33.04 -4.63
N GLU A 283 0.81 34.16 -5.23
CA GLU A 283 0.52 35.40 -4.50
C GLU A 283 -0.90 35.46 -3.93
N THR A 284 -1.81 34.61 -4.40
CA THR A 284 -3.20 34.59 -3.89
C THR A 284 -3.30 33.84 -2.56
N ARG A 285 -4.26 34.25 -1.70
CA ARG A 285 -4.55 33.55 -0.43
C ARG A 285 -4.88 32.07 -0.65
N LEU A 286 -5.64 31.77 -1.71
CA LEU A 286 -6.00 30.41 -2.11
C LEU A 286 -4.75 29.60 -2.50
N GLY A 287 -3.80 30.21 -3.21
CA GLY A 287 -2.53 29.57 -3.55
C GLY A 287 -1.71 29.18 -2.32
N LYS A 288 -1.62 30.07 -1.32
CA LYS A 288 -0.94 29.76 -0.06
C LYS A 288 -1.58 28.61 0.72
N VAL A 289 -2.92 28.50 0.69
CA VAL A 289 -3.65 27.37 1.30
C VAL A 289 -3.34 26.07 0.56
N GLY A 290 -3.42 26.07 -0.77
CA GLY A 290 -3.12 24.88 -1.57
C GLY A 290 -1.68 24.39 -1.40
N GLU A 291 -0.72 25.29 -1.25
CA GLU A 291 0.67 24.91 -0.97
C GLU A 291 0.82 24.26 0.41
N ARG A 292 0.17 24.82 1.45
CA ARG A 292 0.20 24.23 2.80
C ARG A 292 -0.45 22.85 2.83
N LEU A 293 -1.57 22.67 2.14
CA LEU A 293 -2.21 21.36 2.02
C LEU A 293 -1.34 20.38 1.21
N GLY A 294 -0.66 20.85 0.17
CA GLY A 294 0.30 20.04 -0.59
C GLY A 294 1.48 19.61 0.27
N ASP A 295 2.02 20.51 1.09
CA ASP A 295 3.08 20.21 2.06
C ASP A 295 2.61 19.19 3.12
N ALA A 296 1.36 19.29 3.59
CA ALA A 296 0.76 18.35 4.55
C ALA A 296 0.23 17.04 3.92
N SER A 297 0.19 16.94 2.58
CA SER A 297 -0.45 15.82 1.85
C SER A 297 0.01 14.45 2.29
N TYR A 298 1.29 14.30 2.66
CA TYR A 298 1.82 13.01 3.06
C TYR A 298 1.41 12.62 4.49
N MET A 299 1.38 13.57 5.43
CA MET A 299 0.82 13.34 6.76
C MET A 299 -0.69 13.03 6.66
N LEU A 300 -1.40 13.76 5.80
CA LEU A 300 -2.83 13.49 5.55
C LEU A 300 -3.05 12.09 5.01
N TYR A 301 -2.23 11.68 4.05
CA TYR A 301 -2.25 10.34 3.51
C TYR A 301 -2.04 9.27 4.60
N LEU A 302 -1.01 9.39 5.44
CA LEU A 302 -0.70 8.39 6.48
C LEU A 302 -1.69 8.37 7.64
N CYS A 303 -2.26 9.52 8.00
CA CYS A 303 -2.99 9.67 9.26
C CYS A 303 -4.50 9.57 9.12
N HIS A 304 -5.08 9.82 7.94
CA HIS A 304 -6.54 9.93 7.82
C HIS A 304 -7.26 8.63 8.23
N MET A 305 -6.89 7.47 7.69
CA MET A 305 -7.58 6.20 8.01
C MET A 305 -7.57 5.82 9.51
N PRO A 306 -6.42 5.78 10.21
CA PRO A 306 -6.41 5.44 11.62
C PRO A 306 -7.08 6.53 12.47
N LEU A 307 -6.96 7.81 12.10
CA LEU A 307 -7.66 8.89 12.80
C LEU A 307 -9.17 8.79 12.62
N MET A 308 -9.65 8.50 11.41
CA MET A 308 -11.07 8.32 11.14
C MET A 308 -11.63 7.08 11.83
N THR A 309 -10.81 6.04 11.98
CA THR A 309 -11.17 4.84 12.76
C THR A 309 -11.34 5.18 14.24
N LEU A 310 -10.41 5.92 14.84
CA LEU A 310 -10.53 6.41 16.22
C LEU A 310 -11.74 7.33 16.38
N PHE A 311 -11.87 8.32 15.49
CA PHE A 311 -12.98 9.26 15.49
C PHE A 311 -14.33 8.52 15.42
N GLY A 312 -14.45 7.53 14.54
CA GLY A 312 -15.64 6.69 14.43
C GLY A 312 -15.91 5.84 15.67
N GLY A 313 -14.86 5.32 16.32
CA GLY A 313 -14.99 4.54 17.55
C GLY A 313 -15.47 5.35 18.76
N PHE A 314 -15.19 6.66 18.78
CA PHE A 314 -15.63 7.58 19.84
C PHE A 314 -16.87 8.40 19.48
N ALA A 315 -17.31 8.36 18.23
CA ALA A 315 -18.48 9.11 17.80
C ALA A 315 -19.75 8.55 18.45
N PRO A 316 -20.60 9.41 19.07
CA PRO A 316 -21.88 8.96 19.61
C PRO A 316 -22.77 8.35 18.53
N ALA A 317 -23.49 7.28 18.86
CA ALA A 317 -24.36 6.56 17.92
C ALA A 317 -25.45 7.44 17.29
N PHE A 318 -25.85 8.53 17.94
CA PHE A 318 -26.84 9.48 17.45
C PHE A 318 -26.25 10.60 16.58
N MET A 319 -24.93 10.61 16.33
CA MET A 319 -24.29 11.66 15.55
C MET A 319 -24.75 11.59 14.09
N HIS A 320 -25.24 12.72 13.57
CA HIS A 320 -25.76 12.81 12.21
C HIS A 320 -24.64 12.63 11.16
N SER A 321 -24.98 12.03 10.01
CA SER A 321 -24.02 11.71 8.94
C SER A 321 -23.17 12.91 8.49
N LEU A 322 -23.78 14.11 8.36
CA LEU A 322 -23.03 15.33 8.00
C LEU A 322 -21.98 15.69 9.05
N ALA A 323 -22.30 15.57 10.34
CA ALA A 323 -21.38 15.90 11.43
C ALA A 323 -20.22 14.90 11.48
N LEU A 324 -20.49 13.60 11.26
CA LEU A 324 -19.46 12.58 11.14
C LEU A 324 -18.53 12.87 9.95
N TRP A 325 -19.10 13.19 8.79
CA TRP A 325 -18.35 13.40 7.57
C TRP A 325 -17.46 14.65 7.63
N PHE A 326 -18.04 15.81 7.94
CA PHE A 326 -17.28 17.06 8.09
C PHE A 326 -16.33 17.02 9.28
N GLY A 327 -16.73 16.41 10.40
CA GLY A 327 -15.90 16.25 11.58
C GLY A 327 -14.65 15.40 11.29
N GLY A 328 -14.83 14.25 10.65
CA GLY A 328 -13.73 13.35 10.27
C GLY A 328 -12.76 13.99 9.26
N ILE A 329 -13.29 14.70 8.26
CA ILE A 329 -12.48 15.45 7.29
C ILE A 329 -11.70 16.58 7.98
N GLY A 330 -12.39 17.40 8.77
CA GLY A 330 -11.81 18.54 9.47
C GLY A 330 -10.72 18.10 10.45
N ALA A 331 -10.96 17.06 11.23
CA ALA A 331 -9.98 16.47 12.15
C ALA A 331 -8.75 15.96 11.39
N SER A 332 -8.93 15.25 10.28
CA SER A 332 -7.84 14.73 9.45
C SER A 332 -6.97 15.84 8.87
N ILE A 333 -7.59 16.88 8.33
CA ILE A 333 -6.86 18.03 7.78
C ILE A 333 -6.11 18.78 8.88
N ALA A 334 -6.78 19.09 10.00
CA ALA A 334 -6.18 19.82 11.11
C ALA A 334 -4.99 19.08 11.72
N PHE A 335 -5.16 17.78 12.01
CA PHE A 335 -4.11 16.93 12.55
C PHE A 335 -2.89 16.85 11.62
N SER A 336 -3.14 16.71 10.32
CA SER A 336 -2.07 16.62 9.32
C SER A 336 -1.33 17.93 9.12
N LEU A 337 -2.04 19.07 9.16
CA LEU A 337 -1.42 20.39 9.14
C LEU A 337 -0.55 20.62 10.38
N ALA A 338 -0.97 20.12 11.55
CA ALA A 338 -0.19 20.21 12.78
C ALA A 338 1.10 19.37 12.74
N LEU A 339 1.07 18.19 12.09
CA LEU A 339 2.24 17.31 11.94
C LEU A 339 3.16 17.67 10.75
N ALA A 340 2.66 18.43 9.76
CA ALA A 340 3.45 18.77 8.57
C ALA A 340 4.81 19.44 8.87
N PRO A 341 4.96 20.36 9.84
CA PRO A 341 6.26 20.92 10.19
C PRO A 341 7.26 19.87 10.69
N ALA A 342 6.79 18.86 11.42
CA ALA A 342 7.63 17.77 11.90
C ALA A 342 8.12 16.89 10.73
N ASP A 343 7.24 16.49 9.80
CA ASP A 343 7.62 15.78 8.57
C ASP A 343 8.69 16.56 7.78
N LEU A 344 8.41 17.82 7.46
CA LEU A 344 9.33 18.66 6.70
C LEU A 344 10.65 18.91 7.44
N GLY A 345 10.61 19.04 8.76
CA GLY A 345 11.79 19.15 9.62
C GLY A 345 12.65 17.90 9.56
N MET A 346 12.06 16.73 9.76
CA MET A 346 12.71 15.43 9.66
C MET A 346 13.33 15.23 8.27
N HIS A 347 12.57 15.52 7.22
CA HIS A 347 13.06 15.38 5.85
C HIS A 347 14.30 16.25 5.58
N ARG A 348 14.27 17.52 6.00
CA ARG A 348 15.43 18.43 5.86
C ARG A 348 16.63 17.94 6.67
N TRP A 349 16.39 17.46 7.90
CA TRP A 349 17.43 16.92 8.76
C TRP A 349 18.12 15.70 8.15
N PHE A 350 17.36 14.70 7.70
CA PHE A 350 17.92 13.52 7.04
C PHE A 350 18.63 13.88 5.75
N LYS A 351 18.07 14.79 4.94
CA LYS A 351 18.71 15.25 3.70
C LYS A 351 20.07 15.88 3.96
N ALA A 352 20.21 16.71 4.99
CA ALA A 352 21.50 17.30 5.37
C ALA A 352 22.50 16.22 5.83
N ARG A 353 22.05 15.23 6.62
CA ARG A 353 22.89 14.10 7.05
C ARG A 353 23.34 13.22 5.89
N ILE A 354 22.47 12.94 4.94
CA ILE A 354 22.79 12.20 3.71
C ILE A 354 23.78 12.99 2.86
N ALA A 355 23.63 14.31 2.78
CA ALA A 355 24.54 15.17 2.03
C ALA A 355 25.98 15.08 2.57
N ALA A 356 26.14 15.07 3.88
CA ALA A 356 27.43 14.98 4.58
C ALA A 356 27.98 13.54 4.72
N ALA A 357 27.20 12.50 4.39
CA ALA A 357 27.63 11.12 4.59
C ALA A 357 28.62 10.66 3.50
N PRO A 358 29.62 9.83 3.86
CA PRO A 358 30.55 9.27 2.89
C PRO A 358 29.83 8.29 1.94
N ALA A 359 30.24 8.29 0.67
CA ALA A 359 29.62 7.48 -0.38
C ALA A 359 29.62 5.97 -0.06
N SER A 360 30.67 5.46 0.59
CA SER A 360 30.78 4.06 1.03
C SER A 360 29.66 3.68 2.01
N ARG A 361 29.35 4.54 2.97
CA ARG A 361 28.26 4.34 3.94
C ARG A 361 26.89 4.36 3.26
N LEU A 362 26.66 5.31 2.35
CA LEU A 362 25.40 5.39 1.60
C LEU A 362 25.21 4.14 0.72
N ARG A 363 26.27 3.67 0.07
CA ARG A 363 26.24 2.45 -0.74
C ARG A 363 25.97 1.21 0.11
N ALA A 364 26.63 1.07 1.26
CA ALA A 364 26.37 -0.03 2.18
C ALA A 364 24.93 -0.03 2.70
N LEU A 365 24.38 1.13 3.08
CA LEU A 365 23.00 1.25 3.53
C LEU A 365 22.00 0.93 2.41
N ALA A 366 22.22 1.46 1.20
CA ALA A 366 21.35 1.20 0.05
C ALA A 366 21.35 -0.29 -0.33
N LEU A 367 22.53 -0.90 -0.49
CA LEU A 367 22.64 -2.32 -0.86
C LEU A 367 22.14 -3.24 0.26
N GLY A 368 22.41 -2.92 1.52
CA GLY A 368 21.90 -3.67 2.67
C GLY A 368 20.37 -3.65 2.73
N PHE A 369 19.75 -2.49 2.55
CA PHE A 369 18.30 -2.39 2.47
C PHE A 369 17.74 -3.19 1.30
N ILE A 370 18.31 -3.04 0.09
CA ILE A 370 17.86 -3.78 -1.11
C ILE A 370 17.96 -5.29 -0.89
N ALA A 371 19.04 -5.77 -0.29
CA ALA A 371 19.22 -7.19 0.01
C ALA A 371 18.15 -7.71 1.00
N ILE A 372 17.86 -6.97 2.07
CA ILE A 372 16.80 -7.30 3.03
C ILE A 372 15.43 -7.29 2.36
N PHE A 373 15.14 -6.24 1.58
CA PHE A 373 13.88 -6.07 0.86
C PHE A 373 13.60 -7.24 -0.09
N ILE A 374 14.57 -7.59 -0.94
CA ILE A 374 14.44 -8.72 -1.88
C ILE A 374 14.41 -10.05 -1.14
N GLY A 375 15.24 -10.23 -0.11
CA GLY A 375 15.27 -11.47 0.68
C GLY A 375 13.93 -11.76 1.36
N VAL A 376 13.31 -10.75 1.98
CA VAL A 376 12.00 -10.87 2.62
C VAL A 376 10.90 -11.07 1.57
N ALA A 377 10.93 -10.36 0.45
CA ALA A 377 9.97 -10.53 -0.63
C ALA A 377 10.04 -11.95 -1.23
N ALA A 378 11.25 -12.49 -1.46
CA ALA A 378 11.45 -13.84 -1.98
C ALA A 378 11.04 -14.93 -0.97
N TYR A 379 11.32 -14.74 0.32
CA TYR A 379 10.82 -15.63 1.36
C TYR A 379 9.29 -15.64 1.39
N ALA A 380 8.67 -14.45 1.38
CA ALA A 380 7.21 -14.32 1.41
C ALA A 380 6.55 -14.89 0.15
N GLU A 381 7.18 -14.77 -1.02
CA GLU A 381 6.74 -15.41 -2.27
C GLU A 381 6.60 -16.93 -2.09
N ILE A 382 7.63 -17.59 -1.57
CA ILE A 382 7.64 -19.04 -1.37
C ILE A 382 6.61 -19.45 -0.32
N ASP A 383 6.62 -18.80 0.84
CA ASP A 383 5.71 -19.09 1.95
C ASP A 383 4.23 -18.90 1.56
N GLU A 384 3.90 -17.78 0.91
CA GLU A 384 2.52 -17.47 0.56
C GLU A 384 2.00 -18.32 -0.61
N ARG A 385 2.84 -18.63 -1.61
CA ARG A 385 2.45 -19.59 -2.66
C ARG A 385 2.20 -20.98 -2.08
N GLY A 386 3.02 -21.42 -1.13
CA GLY A 386 2.80 -22.68 -0.42
C GLY A 386 1.43 -22.71 0.29
N LYS A 387 1.07 -21.63 0.99
CA LYS A 387 -0.25 -21.50 1.61
C LYS A 387 -1.39 -21.49 0.60
N ARG A 388 -1.25 -20.75 -0.51
CA ARG A 388 -2.28 -20.69 -1.57
C ARG A 388 -2.47 -22.05 -2.24
N ALA A 389 -1.39 -22.80 -2.48
CA ALA A 389 -1.46 -24.16 -3.02
C ALA A 389 -2.15 -25.13 -2.04
N ALA A 390 -1.77 -25.10 -0.76
CA ALA A 390 -2.41 -25.92 0.27
C ALA A 390 -3.90 -25.58 0.45
N TYR A 391 -4.25 -24.29 0.35
CA TYR A 391 -5.65 -23.85 0.37
C TYR A 391 -6.42 -24.36 -0.86
N ALA A 392 -5.85 -24.24 -2.07
CA ALA A 392 -6.48 -24.74 -3.29
C ALA A 392 -6.70 -26.27 -3.25
N GLN A 393 -5.71 -27.02 -2.77
CA GLN A 393 -5.85 -28.46 -2.54
C GLN A 393 -6.94 -28.76 -1.50
N ALA A 394 -6.99 -27.98 -0.41
CA ALA A 394 -8.05 -28.14 0.59
C ALA A 394 -9.44 -27.88 -0.01
N VAL A 395 -9.61 -26.87 -0.88
CA VAL A 395 -10.88 -26.63 -1.60
C VAL A 395 -11.27 -27.87 -2.41
N GLU A 396 -10.34 -28.45 -3.16
CA GLU A 396 -10.60 -29.66 -3.95
C GLU A 396 -11.03 -30.84 -3.06
N VAL A 397 -10.33 -31.07 -1.94
CA VAL A 397 -10.64 -32.15 -0.99
C VAL A 397 -12.01 -31.94 -0.34
N VAL A 398 -12.34 -30.73 0.11
CA VAL A 398 -13.65 -30.50 0.75
C VAL A 398 -14.81 -30.54 -0.25
N THR A 399 -14.60 -30.15 -1.50
CA THR A 399 -15.68 -30.15 -2.50
C THR A 399 -15.91 -31.54 -3.12
N SER A 400 -14.85 -32.27 -3.43
CA SER A 400 -14.92 -33.51 -4.23
C SER A 400 -14.43 -34.77 -3.50
N GLY A 401 -13.74 -34.62 -2.37
CA GLY A 401 -13.18 -35.74 -1.63
C GLY A 401 -14.24 -36.68 -1.05
N LYS A 402 -13.86 -37.93 -0.84
CA LYS A 402 -14.70 -38.92 -0.13
C LYS A 402 -14.34 -38.92 1.36
N PRO A 403 -15.33 -38.82 2.27
CA PRO A 403 -15.06 -38.88 3.70
C PRO A 403 -14.35 -40.18 4.09
N VAL A 404 -13.33 -40.06 4.92
CA VAL A 404 -12.58 -41.18 5.49
C VAL A 404 -12.91 -41.29 6.98
N VAL A 405 -13.21 -42.51 7.42
CA VAL A 405 -13.31 -42.85 8.83
C VAL A 405 -11.98 -43.47 9.26
N SER A 406 -11.33 -42.88 10.27
CA SER A 406 -10.07 -43.39 10.81
C SER A 406 -10.12 -43.33 12.34
N PRO A 407 -9.67 -44.38 13.05
CA PRO A 407 -9.71 -44.42 14.50
C PRO A 407 -8.77 -43.39 15.16
N THR A 408 -7.78 -42.90 14.41
CA THR A 408 -6.79 -41.94 14.91
C THR A 408 -7.27 -40.50 14.72
N ILE A 409 -8.27 -40.26 13.85
CA ILE A 409 -8.78 -38.92 13.59
C ILE A 409 -9.87 -38.59 14.60
N ARG A 410 -9.74 -37.44 15.24
CA ARG A 410 -10.80 -36.82 16.05
C ARG A 410 -11.19 -35.50 15.43
N ALA A 411 -12.47 -35.35 15.07
CA ALA A 411 -13.00 -34.11 14.54
C ALA A 411 -14.43 -33.88 15.07
N GLU A 412 -14.67 -32.72 15.66
CA GLU A 412 -15.93 -32.38 16.31
C GLU A 412 -16.19 -30.87 16.24
N ILE A 413 -17.47 -30.51 16.27
CA ILE A 413 -17.95 -29.15 16.45
C ILE A 413 -18.46 -28.99 17.87
N ASP A 414 -17.86 -28.05 18.58
CA ASP A 414 -18.01 -27.91 20.03
C ASP A 414 -18.98 -26.79 20.40
N SER A 415 -19.04 -25.73 19.59
CA SER A 415 -19.96 -24.62 19.80
C SER A 415 -20.40 -23.97 18.50
N VAL A 416 -21.62 -23.46 18.51
CA VAL A 416 -22.18 -22.60 17.46
C VAL A 416 -22.83 -21.43 18.19
N ASP A 417 -22.27 -20.24 17.99
CA ASP A 417 -22.69 -19.01 18.67
C ASP A 417 -23.21 -18.02 17.64
N ARG A 418 -24.24 -17.22 17.97
CA ARG A 418 -24.71 -16.11 17.13
C ARG A 418 -24.34 -14.78 17.79
N LEU A 419 -23.54 -13.97 17.11
CA LEU A 419 -23.17 -12.63 17.58
C LEU A 419 -24.37 -11.66 17.48
N PRO A 420 -24.39 -10.56 18.27
CA PRO A 420 -25.49 -9.58 18.26
C PRO A 420 -25.76 -8.98 16.87
N ASP A 421 -24.75 -8.95 16.01
CA ASP A 421 -24.83 -8.43 14.66
C ASP A 421 -25.38 -9.45 13.63
N GLY A 422 -25.76 -10.65 14.08
CA GLY A 422 -26.32 -11.73 13.28
C GLY A 422 -25.30 -12.75 12.74
N THR A 423 -24.00 -12.53 12.93
CA THR A 423 -22.93 -13.41 12.45
C THR A 423 -22.94 -14.75 13.20
N LEU A 424 -22.91 -15.87 12.47
CA LEU A 424 -22.83 -17.21 13.07
C LEU A 424 -21.36 -17.63 13.20
N VAL A 425 -20.95 -18.03 14.41
CA VAL A 425 -19.58 -18.42 14.75
C VAL A 425 -19.58 -19.90 15.11
N VAL A 426 -19.01 -20.73 14.24
CA VAL A 426 -18.88 -22.18 14.44
C VAL A 426 -17.48 -22.50 14.91
N ARG A 427 -17.33 -23.23 16.01
CA ARG A 427 -16.05 -23.62 16.60
C ARG A 427 -15.93 -25.12 16.68
N GLY A 428 -14.76 -25.63 16.35
CA GLY A 428 -14.49 -27.06 16.39
C GLY A 428 -13.01 -27.37 16.38
N TYR A 429 -12.70 -28.65 16.22
CA TYR A 429 -11.35 -29.15 16.07
C TYR A 429 -11.30 -30.34 15.13
N ALA A 430 -10.12 -30.59 14.56
CA ALA A 430 -9.85 -31.76 13.75
C ALA A 430 -8.35 -32.09 13.79
N VAL A 431 -8.02 -33.29 14.26
CA VAL A 431 -6.63 -33.74 14.45
C VAL A 431 -6.49 -35.22 14.15
N ASP A 432 -5.38 -35.60 13.52
CA ASP A 432 -4.92 -36.99 13.46
C ASP A 432 -3.98 -37.23 14.65
N LEU A 433 -4.37 -38.12 15.56
CA LEU A 433 -3.63 -38.40 16.79
C LEU A 433 -2.27 -39.04 16.53
N ASP A 434 -2.07 -39.69 15.38
CA ASP A 434 -0.78 -40.29 14.99
C ASP A 434 0.12 -39.26 14.29
N ARG A 435 -0.48 -38.27 13.64
CA ARG A 435 0.23 -37.15 13.00
C ARG A 435 -0.31 -35.80 13.47
N PRO A 436 -0.11 -35.41 14.75
CA PRO A 436 -0.69 -34.18 15.31
C PRO A 436 -0.32 -32.90 14.56
N LYS A 437 0.87 -32.86 13.94
CA LYS A 437 1.37 -31.69 13.20
C LYS A 437 0.76 -31.54 11.81
N LEU A 438 -0.02 -32.52 11.34
CA LEU A 438 -0.67 -32.47 10.04
C LEU A 438 -1.67 -31.31 10.01
N ALA A 439 -1.48 -30.36 9.10
CA ALA A 439 -2.37 -29.22 9.03
C ALA A 439 -3.76 -29.63 8.51
N SER A 440 -4.77 -28.86 8.90
CA SER A 440 -6.14 -29.06 8.44
C SER A 440 -6.81 -27.75 8.08
N HIS A 441 -7.75 -27.80 7.15
CA HIS A 441 -8.63 -26.70 6.76
C HIS A 441 -10.07 -27.12 6.98
N ALA A 442 -10.80 -26.37 7.80
CA ALA A 442 -12.20 -26.59 8.05
C ALA A 442 -13.03 -25.68 7.15
N ALA A 443 -14.05 -26.25 6.52
CA ALA A 443 -14.93 -25.56 5.59
C ALA A 443 -16.39 -25.82 5.95
N ILE A 444 -17.22 -24.80 5.72
CA ILE A 444 -18.67 -24.95 5.61
C ILE A 444 -19.05 -24.82 4.15
N LEU A 445 -19.76 -25.82 3.65
CA LEU A 445 -20.27 -25.87 2.29
C LEU A 445 -21.79 -25.69 2.29
N ARG A 446 -22.29 -25.19 1.18
CA ARG A 446 -23.71 -25.13 0.85
C ARG A 446 -23.87 -25.54 -0.61
N ASN A 447 -24.68 -26.56 -0.86
CA ASN A 447 -24.92 -27.10 -2.21
C ASN A 447 -23.60 -27.39 -2.97
N GLY A 448 -22.61 -27.98 -2.27
CA GLY A 448 -21.29 -28.30 -2.85
C GLY A 448 -20.32 -27.11 -3.01
N SER A 449 -20.75 -25.88 -2.74
CA SER A 449 -19.91 -24.69 -2.82
C SER A 449 -19.38 -24.28 -1.45
N VAL A 450 -18.10 -23.91 -1.36
CA VAL A 450 -17.47 -23.43 -0.11
C VAL A 450 -18.03 -22.05 0.25
N VAL A 451 -18.67 -21.94 1.41
CA VAL A 451 -19.20 -20.67 1.96
C VAL A 451 -18.12 -19.96 2.76
N VAL A 452 -17.43 -20.70 3.63
CA VAL A 452 -16.29 -20.22 4.42
C VAL A 452 -15.33 -21.36 4.64
N MET A 453 -14.03 -21.08 4.58
CA MET A 453 -12.99 -22.06 4.88
C MET A 453 -11.84 -21.37 5.60
N GLU A 454 -11.34 -22.00 6.66
CA GLU A 454 -10.23 -21.49 7.45
C GLU A 454 -9.25 -22.61 7.77
N ARG A 455 -7.96 -22.24 7.83
CA ARG A 455 -6.93 -23.16 8.35
C ARG A 455 -7.08 -23.29 9.86
N SER A 456 -6.98 -24.51 10.37
CA SER A 456 -6.90 -24.76 11.81
C SER A 456 -5.67 -24.08 12.41
N ARG A 457 -5.89 -23.09 13.28
CA ARG A 457 -4.84 -22.25 13.87
C ARG A 457 -4.92 -22.13 15.39
N ARG A 458 -5.98 -22.65 16.02
CA ARG A 458 -6.17 -22.53 17.47
C ARG A 458 -5.58 -23.72 18.21
N MET A 459 -4.91 -23.44 19.31
CA MET A 459 -4.54 -24.47 20.28
C MET A 459 -5.78 -24.89 21.08
N ARG A 460 -5.87 -26.18 21.39
CA ARG A 460 -6.97 -26.78 22.18
C ARG A 460 -6.37 -27.55 23.36
N ALA A 461 -5.78 -26.79 24.28
CA ALA A 461 -5.14 -27.33 25.48
C ALA A 461 -6.15 -28.08 26.37
N ASP A 462 -7.41 -27.66 26.35
CA ASP A 462 -8.54 -28.33 27.01
C ASP A 462 -8.71 -29.77 26.50
N LYS A 463 -8.69 -29.98 25.18
CA LYS A 463 -8.81 -31.31 24.58
C LYS A 463 -7.52 -32.13 24.80
N ALA A 464 -6.35 -31.50 24.70
CA ALA A 464 -5.08 -32.15 25.01
C ALA A 464 -5.05 -32.73 26.43
N GLN A 465 -5.52 -31.96 27.42
CA GLN A 465 -5.65 -32.40 28.81
C GLN A 465 -6.69 -33.51 28.96
N ALA A 466 -7.89 -33.33 28.41
CA ALA A 466 -8.98 -34.30 28.50
C ALA A 466 -8.62 -35.67 27.90
N TRP A 467 -7.78 -35.69 26.86
CA TRP A 467 -7.32 -36.93 26.23
C TRP A 467 -6.01 -37.47 26.80
N SER A 468 -5.45 -36.84 27.85
CA SER A 468 -4.15 -37.20 28.43
C SER A 468 -3.03 -37.23 27.39
N ARG A 469 -3.03 -36.26 26.46
CA ARG A 469 -2.08 -36.14 25.34
C ARG A 469 -1.32 -34.81 25.42
N PRO A 470 -0.30 -34.69 26.30
CA PRO A 470 0.45 -33.45 26.51
C PRO A 470 1.21 -33.00 25.24
N ASP A 471 1.53 -33.93 24.34
CA ASP A 471 2.11 -33.65 23.03
C ASP A 471 1.20 -32.80 22.12
N LEU A 472 -0.12 -32.75 22.39
CA LEU A 472 -1.07 -31.91 21.66
C LEU A 472 -1.19 -30.48 22.22
N ALA A 473 -0.64 -30.19 23.39
CA ALA A 473 -0.86 -28.91 24.07
C ALA A 473 -0.34 -27.70 23.26
N GLY A 474 0.75 -27.88 22.51
CA GLY A 474 1.32 -26.86 21.62
C GLY A 474 0.83 -26.93 20.16
N VAL A 475 -0.08 -27.86 19.85
CA VAL A 475 -0.51 -28.14 18.47
C VAL A 475 -1.76 -27.30 18.14
N ARG A 476 -1.79 -26.75 16.92
CA ARG A 476 -2.90 -25.93 16.42
C ARG A 476 -3.83 -26.77 15.55
N PHE A 477 -4.86 -27.34 16.17
CA PHE A 477 -5.83 -28.21 15.51
C PHE A 477 -7.30 -27.77 15.70
N GLY A 478 -7.51 -26.62 16.35
CA GLY A 478 -8.82 -25.97 16.46
C GLY A 478 -9.06 -24.95 15.35
N PHE A 479 -10.33 -24.78 14.99
CA PHE A 479 -10.77 -23.81 13.98
C PHE A 479 -11.97 -22.99 14.47
N VAL A 480 -12.18 -21.85 13.82
CA VAL A 480 -13.36 -20.99 13.96
C VAL A 480 -13.78 -20.58 12.57
N LEU A 481 -15.06 -20.78 12.25
CA LEU A 481 -15.65 -20.39 10.98
C LEU A 481 -16.72 -19.34 11.27
N MET A 482 -16.64 -18.19 10.61
CA MET A 482 -17.62 -17.12 10.75
C MET A 482 -18.44 -17.03 9.47
N LEU A 483 -19.73 -17.30 9.54
CA LEU A 483 -20.62 -17.15 8.39
C LEU A 483 -21.18 -15.72 8.33
N PRO A 484 -21.37 -15.17 7.12
CA PRO A 484 -21.94 -13.83 6.95
C PRO A 484 -23.36 -13.73 7.51
N LYS A 485 -23.76 -12.51 7.90
CA LYS A 485 -25.07 -12.18 8.50
C LYS A 485 -26.29 -12.72 7.73
N ASN A 486 -26.16 -12.82 6.41
CA ASN A 486 -27.23 -13.24 5.50
C ASN A 486 -27.26 -14.76 5.25
N ALA A 487 -26.41 -15.52 5.95
CA ALA A 487 -26.35 -16.97 5.83
C ALA A 487 -27.57 -17.61 6.52
N ALA A 488 -28.75 -17.50 5.90
CA ALA A 488 -29.98 -18.08 6.41
C ALA A 488 -29.95 -19.61 6.26
N CYS A 489 -30.27 -20.32 7.35
CA CYS A 489 -30.44 -21.78 7.36
C CYS A 489 -31.60 -22.27 6.47
N ALA A 490 -32.56 -21.40 6.15
CA ALA A 490 -33.67 -21.71 5.26
C ALA A 490 -33.25 -21.90 3.79
N ALA A 491 -32.06 -21.44 3.39
CA ALA A 491 -31.57 -21.48 2.01
C ALA A 491 -30.83 -22.78 1.64
N GLY A 492 -30.84 -23.80 2.51
CA GLY A 492 -30.19 -25.09 2.32
C GLY A 492 -29.33 -25.51 3.52
N ALA A 493 -29.13 -26.83 3.68
CA ALA A 493 -28.34 -27.38 4.78
C ALA A 493 -26.85 -27.02 4.65
N PHE A 494 -26.24 -26.64 5.77
CA PHE A 494 -24.80 -26.46 5.84
C PHE A 494 -24.11 -27.79 6.08
N GLU A 495 -23.09 -28.09 5.28
CA GLU A 495 -22.23 -29.26 5.46
C GLU A 495 -20.88 -28.83 5.98
N LEU A 496 -20.42 -29.43 7.08
CA LEU A 496 -19.07 -29.22 7.57
C LEU A 496 -18.15 -30.31 7.07
N ARG A 497 -17.00 -29.87 6.57
CA ARG A 497 -15.98 -30.73 5.99
C ARG A 497 -14.62 -30.22 6.42
N VAL A 498 -13.71 -31.12 6.73
CA VAL A 498 -12.33 -30.80 7.08
C VAL A 498 -11.40 -31.54 6.14
N ALA A 499 -10.59 -30.80 5.41
CA ALA A 499 -9.50 -31.35 4.61
C ALA A 499 -8.23 -31.42 5.46
N LEU A 500 -7.65 -32.61 5.58
CA LEU A 500 -6.29 -32.80 6.07
C LEU A 500 -5.30 -32.56 4.91
N GLU A 501 -4.12 -32.03 5.24
CA GLU A 501 -3.07 -31.69 4.26
C GLU A 501 -2.59 -32.89 3.42
N ASP A 502 -2.80 -34.12 3.90
CA ASP A 502 -2.49 -35.35 3.17
C ASP A 502 -3.60 -35.82 2.21
N GLY A 503 -4.63 -34.99 1.98
CA GLY A 503 -5.70 -35.26 1.02
C GLY A 503 -6.92 -35.98 1.59
N ARG A 504 -6.91 -36.36 2.87
CA ARG A 504 -8.07 -37.01 3.49
C ARG A 504 -9.15 -35.99 3.84
N LEU A 505 -10.39 -36.31 3.49
CA LEU A 505 -11.58 -35.58 3.92
C LEU A 505 -12.15 -36.21 5.19
N VAL A 506 -12.49 -35.37 6.16
CA VAL A 506 -13.15 -35.75 7.42
C VAL A 506 -14.44 -34.96 7.58
N VAL A 507 -15.51 -35.61 8.02
CA VAL A 507 -16.75 -34.96 8.39
C VAL A 507 -16.79 -34.89 9.93
N PRO A 508 -16.70 -33.69 10.54
CA PRO A 508 -16.73 -33.55 11.99
C PRO A 508 -18.10 -33.91 12.54
N THR A 509 -18.15 -34.55 13.71
CA THR A 509 -19.41 -34.81 14.41
C THR A 509 -19.89 -33.56 15.14
N LEU A 510 -21.20 -33.40 15.29
CA LEU A 510 -21.78 -32.36 16.13
C LEU A 510 -21.80 -32.83 17.58
N ALA A 511 -21.35 -31.99 18.52
CA ALA A 511 -21.55 -32.28 19.94
C ALA A 511 -23.05 -32.34 20.27
N PRO A 512 -23.49 -33.14 21.28
CA PRO A 512 -24.90 -33.46 21.50
C PRO A 512 -25.86 -32.26 21.68
N ALA A 513 -25.35 -31.12 22.16
CA ALA A 513 -26.14 -29.90 22.39
C ALA A 513 -25.99 -28.84 21.27
N VAL A 514 -25.27 -29.18 20.19
CA VAL A 514 -24.92 -28.22 19.12
C VAL A 514 -25.78 -28.49 17.89
N SER A 515 -26.53 -27.48 17.47
CA SER A 515 -27.17 -27.44 16.16
C SER A 515 -26.57 -26.29 15.36
N LEU A 516 -26.31 -26.53 14.06
CA LEU A 516 -25.87 -25.48 13.13
C LEU A 516 -26.98 -24.49 12.80
N CYS A 517 -28.22 -24.95 12.89
CA CYS A 517 -29.42 -24.22 12.54
C CYS A 517 -30.43 -24.40 13.67
N GLN A 518 -30.37 -23.49 14.63
CA GLN A 518 -31.38 -23.28 15.67
C GLN A 518 -31.99 -21.89 15.49
#